data_AF-A0A8T6P6D9-F1
#
_entry.id   AF-A0A8T6P6D9-F1
#
_cell.length_a   1.000
_cell.length_b   1.000
_cell.length_c   1.000
_cell.angle_alpha   90.00
_cell.angle_beta   90.00
_cell.angle_gamma   90.00
#
_symmetry.space_group_name_H-M   'P 1'
#
loop_
_entity.id
_entity.type
_entity.pdbx_description
1 polymer ?
#
loop_
_entity_poly.entity_id
_entity_poly.type
_entity_poly.pdbx_seq_one_letter_code
_entity_poly.pdbx_strand_id
1 'polypeptide(L)'
;MKVFRWLTTERLVIILAFLAVLLIAVRTPIDPDTFWHLRAGQWQVENLRLLNTDLFSHSRLGETWINHSWLSQTIIYGAYAGFGHLGVALYTAILATGGLAFIYRILEGDVIVKAFALILGALTASVFWAPRPQMMSFFLSAVVFSLIWDYLFNGRDHLWWIPAIMLLWVNLHGGFAIGFILLVFAIMGEGLRWIVDQIVWPWRDPNLPDSVEENDATPRSGLVTIRRLVIIGLVSAVAVSINPYGPAMLAYPFQTVGIAVLQD
;
A
#
# COMPACT_ATOMS: atom_id res chain seq x y z
N MET A 1 36.23 -21.31 2.53
CA MET A 1 35.64 -21.01 1.19
C MET A 1 34.25 -21.63 0.92
N LYS A 2 33.58 -22.32 1.86
CA LYS A 2 32.21 -22.87 1.62
C LYS A 2 31.07 -21.85 1.78
N VAL A 3 31.32 -20.71 2.42
CA VAL A 3 30.29 -19.68 2.75
C VAL A 3 29.74 -18.98 1.50
N PHE A 4 30.52 -18.89 0.41
CA PHE A 4 30.11 -18.15 -0.80
C PHE A 4 29.39 -19.00 -1.86
N ARG A 5 29.25 -20.32 -1.68
CA ARG A 5 28.59 -21.20 -2.67
C ARG A 5 27.10 -20.89 -2.87
N TRP A 6 26.46 -20.16 -1.96
CA TRP A 6 25.05 -19.77 -2.07
C TRP A 6 24.84 -18.40 -2.74
N LEU A 7 25.90 -17.60 -2.91
CA LEU A 7 25.86 -16.29 -3.55
C LEU A 7 26.03 -16.45 -5.08
N THR A 8 24.94 -16.78 -5.76
CA THR A 8 24.87 -16.63 -7.22
C THR A 8 24.91 -15.16 -7.59
N THR A 9 25.34 -14.82 -8.81
CA THR A 9 25.34 -13.44 -9.31
C THR A 9 23.97 -12.79 -9.16
N GLU A 10 22.90 -13.50 -9.47
CA GLU A 10 21.52 -13.03 -9.30
C GLU A 10 21.19 -12.67 -7.85
N ARG A 11 21.50 -13.56 -6.90
CA ARG A 11 21.26 -13.31 -5.48
C ARG A 11 22.08 -12.13 -4.97
N LEU A 12 23.32 -12.00 -5.43
CA LEU A 12 24.17 -10.87 -5.09
C LEU A 12 23.56 -9.55 -5.60
N VAL A 13 23.10 -9.51 -6.86
CA VAL A 13 22.44 -8.32 -7.44
C VAL A 13 21.18 -7.96 -6.64
N ILE A 14 20.35 -8.94 -6.27
CA ILE A 14 19.15 -8.72 -5.45
C ILE A 14 19.52 -8.14 -4.08
N ILE A 15 20.48 -8.76 -3.39
CA ILE A 15 20.92 -8.31 -2.06
C ILE A 15 21.45 -6.88 -2.13
N LEU A 16 22.29 -6.57 -3.12
CA LEU A 16 22.85 -5.24 -3.30
C LEU A 16 21.77 -4.21 -3.66
N ALA A 17 20.80 -4.56 -4.50
CA ALA A 17 19.70 -3.67 -4.85
C ALA A 17 18.82 -3.35 -3.63
N PHE A 18 18.42 -4.35 -2.84
CA PHE A 18 17.64 -4.12 -1.63
C PHE A 18 18.43 -3.42 -0.52
N LEU A 19 19.74 -3.68 -0.42
CA LEU A 19 20.62 -2.92 0.47
C LEU A 19 20.67 -1.45 0.04
N ALA A 20 20.77 -1.17 -1.27
CA ALA A 20 20.72 0.20 -1.77
C ALA A 20 19.38 0.86 -1.44
N VAL A 21 18.25 0.18 -1.65
CA VAL A 21 16.91 0.69 -1.26
C VAL A 21 16.85 0.99 0.24
N LEU A 22 17.36 0.07 1.08
CA LEU A 22 17.38 0.26 2.53
C LEU A 22 18.22 1.49 2.92
N LEU A 23 19.42 1.65 2.34
CA LEU A 23 20.28 2.81 2.59
C LEU A 23 19.66 4.12 2.08
N ILE A 24 18.93 4.08 0.97
CA ILE A 24 18.14 5.23 0.49
C ILE A 24 17.02 5.55 1.49
N ALA A 25 16.40 4.56 2.14
CA ALA A 25 15.26 4.77 3.03
C ALA A 25 15.65 5.12 4.49
N VAL A 26 16.79 4.60 4.98
CA VAL A 26 17.32 4.90 6.31
C VAL A 26 17.95 6.30 6.28
N ARG A 27 17.13 7.29 6.60
CA ARG A 27 17.54 8.70 6.71
C ARG A 27 17.17 9.25 8.07
N THR A 28 17.83 10.33 8.47
CA THR A 28 17.40 11.11 9.63
C THR A 28 15.95 11.54 9.41
N PRO A 29 15.03 11.27 10.36
CA PRO A 29 13.61 11.57 10.21
C PRO A 29 13.37 13.07 10.38
N ILE A 30 13.73 13.85 9.35
CA ILE A 30 13.54 15.30 9.31
C ILE A 30 12.27 15.57 8.53
N ASP A 31 11.16 15.65 9.25
CA ASP A 31 9.88 16.03 8.69
C ASP A 31 9.06 16.81 9.75
N PRO A 32 8.46 17.96 9.39
CA PRO A 32 7.83 18.86 10.35
C PRO A 32 6.63 18.22 11.07
N ASP A 33 5.93 17.28 10.43
CA ASP A 33 4.71 16.67 10.99
C ASP A 33 5.04 15.48 11.90
N THR A 34 6.28 14.96 11.85
CA THR A 34 6.71 13.81 12.67
C THR A 34 6.41 14.01 14.15
N PHE A 35 6.71 15.21 14.68
CA PHE A 35 6.53 15.52 16.09
C PHE A 35 5.05 15.52 16.49
N TRP A 36 4.15 15.92 15.59
CA TRP A 36 2.71 15.82 15.80
C TRP A 36 2.30 14.36 15.99
N HIS A 37 2.77 13.47 15.12
CA HIS A 37 2.46 12.05 15.19
C HIS A 37 3.04 11.38 16.45
N LEU A 38 4.28 11.74 16.82
CA LEU A 38 4.91 11.26 18.05
C LEU A 38 4.14 11.73 19.28
N ARG A 39 3.76 13.01 19.35
CA ARG A 39 3.04 13.56 20.49
C ARG A 39 1.62 13.00 20.61
N ALA A 40 0.93 12.84 19.48
CA ALA A 40 -0.37 12.19 19.43
C ALA A 40 -0.28 10.72 19.87
N GLY A 41 0.71 9.97 19.37
CA GLY A 41 0.97 8.58 19.78
C GLY A 41 1.27 8.45 21.27
N GLN A 42 2.15 9.30 21.80
CA GLN A 42 2.49 9.38 23.21
C GLN A 42 1.26 9.62 24.07
N TRP A 43 0.48 10.65 23.74
CA TRP A 43 -0.71 11.01 24.50
C TRP A 43 -1.73 9.86 24.54
N GLN A 44 -1.93 9.17 23.41
CA GLN A 44 -2.86 8.03 23.34
C GLN A 44 -2.44 6.87 24.24
N VAL A 45 -1.14 6.57 24.28
CA VAL A 45 -0.59 5.52 25.14
C VAL A 45 -0.70 5.91 26.62
N GLU A 46 -0.37 7.16 26.98
CA GLU A 46 -0.43 7.66 28.36
C GLU A 46 -1.86 7.72 28.90
N ASN A 47 -2.84 8.05 28.05
CA ASN A 47 -4.23 8.23 28.47
C ASN A 47 -5.14 7.01 28.19
N LEU A 48 -4.60 5.97 27.52
CA LEU A 48 -5.33 4.77 27.10
C LEU A 48 -6.63 5.10 26.33
N ARG A 49 -6.59 6.16 25.51
CA ARG A 49 -7.73 6.69 24.78
C ARG A 49 -7.29 7.22 23.42
N LEU A 50 -8.19 7.16 22.44
CA LEU A 50 -7.96 7.78 21.15
C LEU A 50 -8.05 9.29 21.27
N LEU A 51 -7.08 9.98 20.66
CA LEU A 51 -7.04 11.44 20.64
C LEU A 51 -8.02 11.93 19.57
N ASN A 52 -9.20 12.39 20.00
CA ASN A 52 -10.31 12.81 19.16
C ASN A 52 -10.60 14.32 19.22
N THR A 53 -9.73 15.08 19.90
CA THR A 53 -9.77 16.53 19.98
C THR A 53 -8.38 17.07 19.68
N ASP A 54 -8.30 18.23 19.02
CA ASP A 54 -7.03 18.88 18.75
C ASP A 54 -6.49 19.55 20.03
N LEU A 55 -5.34 19.09 20.51
CA LEU A 55 -4.65 19.61 21.69
C LEU A 55 -3.39 20.42 21.35
N PHE A 56 -3.00 20.48 20.08
CA PHE A 56 -1.68 20.95 19.67
C PHE A 56 -1.75 22.18 18.75
N SER A 57 -2.83 22.33 17.98
CA SER A 57 -3.02 23.49 17.10
C SER A 57 -3.30 24.75 17.89
N HIS A 58 -2.61 25.83 17.56
CA HIS A 58 -2.88 27.15 18.13
C HIS A 58 -4.26 27.71 17.71
N SER A 59 -4.66 27.51 16.44
CA SER A 59 -5.88 28.10 15.86
C SER A 59 -7.13 27.21 15.95
N ARG A 60 -6.98 25.94 16.35
CA ARG A 60 -8.05 24.92 16.40
C ARG A 60 -8.08 24.18 17.73
N LEU A 61 -7.51 24.75 18.78
CA LEU A 61 -7.43 24.13 20.10
C LEU A 61 -8.83 23.75 20.62
N GLY A 62 -9.01 22.50 21.00
CA GLY A 62 -10.27 21.96 21.52
C GLY A 62 -11.29 21.53 20.47
N GLU A 63 -11.01 21.76 19.18
CA GLU A 63 -11.89 21.31 18.09
C GLU A 63 -11.90 19.78 17.95
N THR A 64 -12.99 19.25 17.39
CA THR A 64 -13.08 17.81 17.13
C THR A 64 -12.10 17.40 16.04
N TRP A 65 -11.33 16.34 16.29
CA TRP A 65 -10.35 15.80 15.35
C TRP A 65 -10.65 14.34 15.03
N ILE A 66 -10.89 14.06 13.74
CA ILE A 66 -10.94 12.68 13.22
C ILE A 66 -9.50 12.19 13.04
N ASN A 67 -8.98 11.55 14.07
CA ASN A 67 -7.66 10.93 14.03
C ASN A 67 -7.72 9.58 13.31
N HIS A 68 -7.78 9.64 11.98
CA HIS A 68 -7.79 8.47 11.09
C HIS A 68 -6.45 7.71 11.04
N SER A 69 -5.40 8.23 11.70
CA SER A 69 -4.06 7.65 11.71
C SER A 69 -3.64 7.18 13.11
N TRP A 70 -4.61 6.99 14.01
CA TRP A 70 -4.38 6.71 15.43
C TRP A 70 -3.43 5.53 15.65
N LEU A 71 -3.63 4.42 14.93
CA LEU A 71 -2.83 3.21 15.11
C LEU A 71 -1.41 3.40 14.62
N SER A 72 -1.22 4.08 13.48
CA SER A 72 0.12 4.41 12.98
C SER A 72 0.86 5.32 13.95
N GLN A 73 0.18 6.31 14.55
CA GLN A 73 0.81 7.20 15.54
C GLN A 73 1.27 6.41 16.77
N THR A 74 0.46 5.48 17.27
CA THR A 74 0.85 4.58 18.36
C THR A 74 2.06 3.72 17.97
N ILE A 75 2.11 3.18 16.76
CA ILE A 75 3.25 2.38 16.25
C ILE A 75 4.51 3.24 16.13
N ILE A 76 4.42 4.44 15.55
CA ILE A 76 5.54 5.36 15.38
C ILE A 76 6.09 5.79 16.75
N TYR A 77 5.21 6.13 17.71
CA TYR A 77 5.62 6.42 19.08
C TYR A 77 6.27 5.21 19.76
N GLY A 78 5.73 4.00 19.59
CA GLY A 78 6.33 2.78 20.13
C GLY A 78 7.74 2.54 19.58
N ALA A 79 7.96 2.75 18.27
CA ALA A 79 9.28 2.67 17.66
C ALA A 79 10.24 3.72 18.24
N TYR A 80 9.77 4.95 18.45
CA TYR A 80 10.53 6.00 19.10
C TYR A 80 10.85 5.70 20.57
N ALA A 81 9.90 5.19 21.34
CA ALA A 81 10.09 4.85 22.74
C ALA A 81 11.13 3.73 22.92
N GLY A 82 11.17 2.76 21.98
CA GLY A 82 12.13 1.65 22.04
C GLY A 82 13.54 2.00 21.55
N PHE A 83 13.66 2.76 20.46
CA PHE A 83 14.95 2.98 19.77
C PHE A 83 15.25 4.45 19.42
N GLY A 84 14.48 5.40 19.97
CA GLY A 84 14.60 6.82 19.66
C GLY A 84 14.39 7.13 18.17
N HIS A 85 15.15 8.09 17.65
CA HIS A 85 15.09 8.47 16.24
C HIS A 85 15.48 7.32 15.28
N LEU A 86 16.29 6.37 15.73
CA LEU A 86 16.61 5.18 14.94
C LEU A 86 15.37 4.33 14.71
N GLY A 87 14.51 4.15 15.72
CA GLY A 87 13.26 3.39 15.57
C GLY A 87 12.33 4.02 14.54
N VAL A 88 12.24 5.35 14.53
CA VAL A 88 11.46 6.09 13.54
C VAL A 88 12.04 5.97 12.14
N ALA A 89 13.37 6.02 12.00
CA ALA A 89 14.04 5.78 10.71
C ALA A 89 13.82 4.34 10.21
N LEU A 90 13.89 3.36 11.11
CA LEU A 90 13.65 1.95 10.80
C LEU A 90 12.18 1.70 10.39
N TYR A 91 11.22 2.37 11.04
CA TYR A 91 9.81 2.31 10.63
C TYR A 91 9.65 2.70 9.15
N THR A 92 10.20 3.85 8.74
CA THR A 92 10.12 4.32 7.35
C THR A 92 10.84 3.36 6.41
N ALA A 93 12.05 2.93 6.79
CA ALA A 93 12.87 2.06 5.96
C ALA A 93 12.25 0.68 5.73
N ILE A 94 11.72 0.05 6.78
CA ILE A 94 11.05 -1.25 6.69
C ILE A 94 9.82 -1.16 5.77
N LEU A 95 9.00 -0.11 5.89
CA LEU A 95 7.82 0.06 5.06
C LEU A 95 8.17 0.36 3.60
N ALA A 96 9.17 1.21 3.36
CA ALA A 96 9.67 1.52 2.02
C ALA A 96 10.24 0.28 1.32
N THR A 97 11.21 -0.39 1.96
CA THR A 97 11.85 -1.58 1.44
C THR A 97 10.87 -2.73 1.29
N GLY A 98 9.98 -2.94 2.29
CA GLY A 98 8.95 -3.97 2.25
C GLY A 98 7.95 -3.75 1.11
N GLY A 99 7.50 -2.52 0.89
CA GLY A 99 6.57 -2.20 -0.20
C GLY A 99 7.22 -2.48 -1.56
N LEU A 100 8.46 -2.03 -1.74
CA LEU A 100 9.23 -2.30 -2.95
C LEU A 100 9.56 -3.79 -3.14
N ALA A 101 9.64 -4.58 -2.07
CA ALA A 101 9.79 -6.03 -2.18
C ALA A 101 8.55 -6.70 -2.78
N PHE A 102 7.34 -6.22 -2.45
CA PHE A 102 6.12 -6.69 -3.11
C PHE A 102 6.07 -6.31 -4.59
N ILE A 103 6.52 -5.11 -4.94
CA ILE A 103 6.63 -4.69 -6.36
C ILE A 103 7.67 -5.54 -7.10
N TYR A 104 8.83 -5.80 -6.49
CA TYR A 104 9.89 -6.60 -7.12
C TYR A 104 9.43 -8.02 -7.52
N ARG A 105 8.49 -8.60 -6.77
CA ARG A 105 7.93 -9.94 -7.05
C ARG A 105 7.13 -9.99 -8.36
N ILE A 106 6.51 -8.88 -8.73
CA ILE A 106 5.65 -8.78 -9.93
C ILE A 106 6.37 -8.15 -11.13
N LEU A 107 7.58 -7.60 -10.95
CA LEU A 107 8.40 -7.15 -12.06
C LEU A 107 8.84 -8.32 -12.94
N GLU A 108 8.74 -8.12 -14.24
CA GLU A 108 9.22 -9.03 -15.28
C GLU A 108 10.58 -8.60 -15.83
N GLY A 109 11.29 -9.53 -16.47
CA GLY A 109 12.65 -9.32 -17.00
C GLY A 109 13.75 -9.96 -16.15
N ASP A 110 14.99 -9.85 -16.64
CA ASP A 110 16.15 -10.39 -15.95
C ASP A 110 16.49 -9.62 -14.66
N VAL A 111 17.36 -10.21 -13.84
CA VAL A 111 17.70 -9.66 -12.52
C VAL A 111 18.29 -8.25 -12.57
N ILE A 112 18.99 -7.89 -13.64
CA ILE A 112 19.64 -6.58 -13.81
C ILE A 112 18.57 -5.54 -14.13
N VAL A 113 17.67 -5.82 -15.08
CA VAL A 113 16.55 -4.93 -15.42
C VAL A 113 15.66 -4.70 -14.20
N LYS A 114 15.33 -5.77 -13.47
CA LYS A 114 14.53 -5.67 -12.24
C LYS A 114 15.24 -4.85 -11.16
N ALA A 115 16.54 -5.05 -10.95
CA ALA A 115 17.31 -4.27 -9.98
C ALA A 115 17.42 -2.79 -10.37
N PHE A 116 17.62 -2.50 -11.65
CA PHE A 116 17.62 -1.13 -12.17
C PHE A 116 16.26 -0.44 -11.95
N ALA A 117 15.16 -1.10 -12.35
CA ALA A 117 13.81 -0.57 -12.14
C ALA A 117 13.49 -0.37 -10.64
N LEU A 118 13.93 -1.29 -9.78
CA LEU A 118 13.77 -1.19 -8.32
C LEU A 118 14.50 0.04 -7.75
N ILE A 119 15.76 0.24 -8.13
CA ILE A 119 16.56 1.39 -7.65
C ILE A 119 16.00 2.69 -8.20
N LEU A 120 15.62 2.73 -9.48
CA LEU A 120 15.00 3.91 -10.09
C LEU A 120 13.68 4.26 -9.38
N GLY A 121 12.83 3.27 -9.14
CA GLY A 121 11.58 3.42 -8.38
C GLY A 121 11.81 3.86 -6.94
N ALA A 122 12.87 3.37 -6.28
CA ALA A 122 13.25 3.82 -4.94
C ALA A 122 13.70 5.28 -4.94
N LEU A 123 14.52 5.70 -5.91
CA LEU A 123 14.99 7.08 -6.01
C LEU A 123 13.80 8.04 -6.20
N THR A 124 12.87 7.72 -7.10
CA THR A 124 11.69 8.55 -7.36
C THR A 124 10.73 8.57 -6.17
N ALA A 125 10.47 7.42 -5.55
CA ALA A 125 9.59 7.34 -4.39
C ALA A 125 10.20 8.01 -3.13
N SER A 126 11.53 8.04 -3.01
CA SER A 126 12.19 8.53 -1.79
C SER A 126 11.96 10.00 -1.47
N VAL A 127 11.50 10.79 -2.44
CA VAL A 127 11.07 12.18 -2.23
C VAL A 127 9.85 12.27 -1.32
N PHE A 128 9.03 11.21 -1.27
CA PHE A 128 7.82 11.12 -0.46
C PHE A 128 8.00 10.26 0.80
N TRP A 129 9.19 9.70 1.03
CA TRP A 129 9.45 8.88 2.21
C TRP A 129 9.73 9.75 3.42
N ALA A 130 8.69 9.95 4.21
CA ALA A 130 8.74 10.66 5.48
C ALA A 130 8.28 9.74 6.63
N PRO A 131 8.72 9.96 7.87
CA PRO A 131 8.28 9.23 9.06
C PRO A 131 6.83 9.59 9.48
N ARG A 132 5.90 9.44 8.54
CA ARG A 132 4.47 9.74 8.68
C ARG A 132 3.64 8.45 8.55
N PRO A 133 2.38 8.46 9.03
CA PRO A 133 1.41 7.39 8.77
C PRO A 133 1.21 7.05 7.28
N GLN A 134 1.44 7.99 6.36
CA GLN A 134 1.34 7.77 4.92
C GLN A 134 2.27 6.64 4.41
N MET A 135 3.38 6.34 5.09
CA MET A 135 4.23 5.19 4.73
C MET A 135 3.54 3.84 4.90
N MET A 136 2.57 3.72 5.81
CA MET A 136 1.72 2.52 5.87
C MET A 136 0.88 2.39 4.61
N SER A 137 0.37 3.50 4.07
CA SER A 137 -0.37 3.46 2.80
C SER A 137 0.53 3.13 1.63
N PHE A 138 1.77 3.65 1.59
CA PHE A 138 2.74 3.26 0.58
C PHE A 138 2.96 1.74 0.57
N PHE A 139 3.22 1.15 1.73
CA PHE A 139 3.40 -0.30 1.88
C PHE A 139 2.15 -1.09 1.50
N LEU A 140 0.99 -0.77 2.08
CA LEU A 140 -0.25 -1.53 1.85
C LEU A 140 -0.78 -1.39 0.42
N SER A 141 -0.54 -0.25 -0.23
CA SER A 141 -0.84 -0.07 -1.67
C SER A 141 -0.03 -1.05 -2.51
N ALA A 142 1.27 -1.22 -2.22
CA ALA A 142 2.11 -2.18 -2.93
C ALA A 142 1.65 -3.64 -2.69
N VAL A 143 1.25 -3.97 -1.45
CA VAL A 143 0.67 -5.28 -1.13
C VAL A 143 -0.61 -5.53 -1.92
N VAL A 144 -1.59 -4.61 -1.85
CA VAL A 144 -2.87 -4.75 -2.56
C VAL A 144 -2.65 -4.82 -4.07
N PHE A 145 -1.79 -3.98 -4.63
CA PHE A 145 -1.43 -4.03 -6.05
C PHE A 145 -0.85 -5.39 -6.44
N SER A 146 0.09 -5.94 -5.64
CA SER A 146 0.67 -7.25 -5.90
C SER A 146 -0.35 -8.40 -5.84
N LEU A 147 -1.35 -8.33 -4.95
CA LEU A 147 -2.42 -9.33 -4.85
C LEU A 147 -3.35 -9.28 -6.06
N ILE A 148 -3.69 -8.08 -6.52
CA ILE A 148 -4.49 -7.87 -7.73
C ILE A 148 -3.70 -8.36 -8.95
N TRP A 149 -2.42 -8.02 -9.05
CA TRP A 149 -1.54 -8.48 -10.14
C TRP A 149 -1.46 -10.01 -10.20
N ASP A 150 -1.22 -10.65 -9.05
CA ASP A 150 -1.16 -12.11 -8.94
C ASP A 150 -2.46 -12.79 -9.40
N TYR A 151 -3.59 -12.17 -9.09
CA TYR A 151 -4.91 -12.66 -9.49
C TYR A 151 -5.14 -12.51 -11.00
N LEU A 152 -4.78 -11.36 -11.58
CA LEU A 152 -5.03 -11.04 -12.98
C LEU A 152 -4.08 -11.76 -13.94
N PHE A 153 -2.79 -11.84 -13.60
CA PHE A 153 -1.74 -12.28 -14.53
C PHE A 153 -1.09 -13.60 -14.16
N ASN A 154 -1.10 -14.00 -12.88
CA ASN A 154 -0.42 -15.21 -12.41
C ASN A 154 -1.37 -16.34 -11.99
N GLY A 155 -2.69 -16.14 -12.12
CA GLY A 155 -3.72 -17.12 -11.74
C GLY A 155 -3.80 -17.41 -10.23
N ARG A 156 -3.06 -16.69 -9.38
CA ARG A 156 -2.99 -16.90 -7.92
C ARG A 156 -4.05 -16.07 -7.20
N ASP A 157 -5.00 -16.76 -6.57
CA ASP A 157 -6.17 -16.11 -6.00
C ASP A 157 -6.06 -15.89 -4.49
N HIS A 158 -5.53 -14.73 -4.13
CA HIS A 158 -5.34 -14.30 -2.75
C HIS A 158 -6.16 -13.04 -2.40
N LEU A 159 -7.17 -12.71 -3.20
CA LEU A 159 -7.92 -11.44 -3.06
C LEU A 159 -8.67 -11.31 -1.72
N TRP A 160 -9.00 -12.42 -1.04
CA TRP A 160 -9.63 -12.39 0.28
C TRP A 160 -8.75 -11.80 1.39
N TRP A 161 -7.45 -11.59 1.15
CA TRP A 161 -6.62 -10.79 2.04
C TRP A 161 -6.92 -9.29 1.94
N ILE A 162 -7.46 -8.80 0.82
CA ILE A 162 -7.72 -7.38 0.62
C ILE A 162 -8.70 -6.82 1.66
N PRO A 163 -9.87 -7.44 1.96
CA PRO A 163 -10.75 -6.90 3.01
C PRO A 163 -10.09 -6.86 4.39
N ALA A 164 -9.30 -7.87 4.76
CA ALA A 164 -8.56 -7.89 6.02
C ALA A 164 -7.49 -6.77 6.07
N ILE A 165 -6.78 -6.56 4.96
CA ILE A 165 -5.84 -5.46 4.80
C ILE A 165 -6.56 -4.11 4.91
N MET A 166 -7.72 -3.95 4.27
CA MET A 166 -8.50 -2.71 4.28
C MET A 166 -9.04 -2.36 5.67
N LEU A 167 -9.45 -3.38 6.45
CA LEU A 167 -9.83 -3.23 7.87
C LEU A 167 -8.65 -2.69 8.71
N LEU A 168 -7.46 -3.24 8.50
CA LEU A 168 -6.27 -2.75 9.18
C LEU A 168 -5.89 -1.34 8.68
N TRP A 169 -5.97 -1.12 7.37
CA TRP A 169 -5.53 0.11 6.70
C TRP A 169 -6.34 1.33 7.13
N VAL A 170 -7.67 1.23 7.23
CA VAL A 170 -8.51 2.36 7.67
C VAL A 170 -8.12 2.88 9.06
N ASN A 171 -7.57 2.02 9.92
CA ASN A 171 -7.10 2.40 11.25
C ASN A 171 -5.66 2.95 11.24
N LEU A 172 -4.88 2.64 10.20
CA LEU A 172 -3.50 3.08 10.03
C LEU A 172 -3.41 4.45 9.35
N HIS A 173 -4.15 4.68 8.26
CA HIS A 173 -4.06 5.93 7.50
C HIS A 173 -5.26 6.12 6.55
N GLY A 174 -5.63 7.38 6.29
CA GLY A 174 -6.73 7.75 5.37
C GLY A 174 -6.48 7.38 3.91
N GLY A 175 -5.24 7.00 3.58
CA GLY A 175 -4.83 6.51 2.26
C GLY A 175 -5.41 5.15 1.86
N PHE A 176 -6.24 4.51 2.71
CA PHE A 176 -6.97 3.28 2.34
C PHE A 176 -7.80 3.46 1.06
N ALA A 177 -8.20 4.69 0.72
CA ALA A 177 -8.87 5.02 -0.53
C ALA A 177 -8.12 4.51 -1.77
N ILE A 178 -6.79 4.45 -1.74
CA ILE A 178 -5.95 3.93 -2.82
C ILE A 178 -6.29 2.46 -3.10
N GLY A 179 -6.59 1.66 -2.08
CA GLY A 179 -7.01 0.26 -2.27
C GLY A 179 -8.27 0.14 -3.13
N PHE A 180 -9.25 1.03 -2.93
CA PHE A 180 -10.45 1.08 -3.80
C PHE A 180 -10.13 1.57 -5.20
N ILE A 181 -9.26 2.58 -5.35
CA ILE A 181 -8.82 3.07 -6.67
C ILE A 181 -8.19 1.94 -7.48
N LEU A 182 -7.31 1.14 -6.86
CA LEU A 182 -6.68 -0.02 -7.51
C LEU A 182 -7.71 -1.08 -7.93
N LEU A 183 -8.70 -1.38 -7.08
CA LEU A 183 -9.79 -2.30 -7.43
C LEU A 183 -10.64 -1.77 -8.60
N VAL A 184 -10.96 -0.48 -8.61
CA VAL A 184 -11.69 0.17 -9.70
C VAL A 184 -10.90 0.09 -11.01
N PHE A 185 -9.61 0.40 -10.98
CA PHE A 185 -8.76 0.28 -12.17
C PHE A 185 -8.66 -1.15 -12.67
N ALA A 186 -8.57 -2.14 -11.78
CA ALA A 186 -8.59 -3.55 -12.16
C ALA A 186 -9.92 -3.95 -12.83
N ILE A 187 -11.05 -3.53 -12.27
CA ILE A 187 -12.39 -3.77 -12.84
C ILE A 187 -12.54 -3.09 -14.19
N MET A 188 -12.10 -1.84 -14.33
CA MET A 188 -12.17 -1.09 -15.59
C MET A 188 -11.26 -1.71 -16.66
N GLY A 189 -10.05 -2.12 -16.29
CA GLY A 189 -9.13 -2.80 -17.19
C GLY A 189 -9.70 -4.11 -17.73
N GLU A 190 -10.26 -4.95 -16.85
CA GLU A 190 -10.90 -6.20 -17.24
C GLU A 190 -12.19 -5.96 -18.05
N GLY A 191 -12.96 -4.93 -17.71
CA GLY A 191 -14.14 -4.51 -18.46
C GLY A 191 -13.80 -4.09 -19.89
N LEU A 192 -12.73 -3.30 -20.06
CA LEU A 192 -12.24 -2.89 -21.37
C LEU A 192 -11.75 -4.11 -22.17
N ARG A 193 -10.99 -5.01 -21.56
CA ARG A 193 -10.55 -6.27 -22.18
C ARG A 193 -11.74 -7.08 -22.68
N TRP A 194 -12.75 -7.27 -21.84
CA TRP A 194 -13.96 -8.01 -22.20
C TRP A 194 -14.71 -7.36 -23.37
N ILE A 195 -14.87 -6.03 -23.39
CA ILE A 195 -15.52 -5.31 -24.51
C ILE A 195 -14.72 -5.49 -25.81
N VAL A 196 -13.39 -5.34 -25.75
CA VAL A 196 -12.52 -5.50 -26.92
C VAL A 196 -12.61 -6.91 -27.49
N ASP A 197 -12.59 -7.93 -26.64
CA ASP A 197 -12.72 -9.33 -27.06
C ASP A 197 -14.07 -9.57 -27.77
N GLN A 198 -15.17 -9.00 -27.27
CA GLN A 198 -16.49 -9.13 -27.90
C GLN A 198 -16.62 -8.39 -29.25
N ILE A 199 -15.99 -7.22 -29.39
CA ILE A 199 -16.14 -6.37 -30.58
C ILE A 199 -15.16 -6.79 -31.69
N VAL A 200 -13.90 -6.98 -31.33
CA VAL A 200 -12.82 -7.12 -32.31
C VAL A 200 -12.52 -8.59 -32.63
N TRP A 201 -12.75 -9.49 -31.67
CA TRP A 201 -12.57 -10.94 -31.86
C TRP A 201 -13.80 -11.74 -31.40
N PRO A 202 -14.99 -11.54 -31.99
CA PRO A 202 -16.23 -12.20 -31.55
C PRO A 202 -16.21 -13.74 -31.67
N TRP A 203 -15.30 -14.30 -32.48
CA TRP A 203 -15.09 -15.74 -32.64
C TRP A 203 -13.98 -16.32 -31.74
N ARG A 204 -13.26 -15.49 -30.98
CA ARG A 204 -12.22 -15.94 -30.05
C ARG A 204 -12.90 -16.47 -28.79
N ASP A 205 -12.67 -17.74 -28.48
CA ASP A 205 -13.14 -18.33 -27.22
C ASP A 205 -12.36 -17.65 -26.08
N PRO A 206 -13.04 -16.96 -25.14
CA PRO A 206 -12.38 -16.28 -24.03
C PRO A 206 -11.67 -17.24 -23.06
N ASN A 207 -11.83 -18.57 -23.22
CA ASN A 207 -11.12 -19.58 -22.45
C ASN A 207 -9.91 -20.17 -23.18
N LEU A 208 -9.62 -19.76 -24.43
CA LEU A 208 -8.42 -20.18 -25.16
C LEU A 208 -7.25 -19.23 -24.83
N PRO A 209 -6.06 -19.75 -24.44
CA PRO A 209 -4.91 -18.92 -24.11
C PRO A 209 -4.39 -18.14 -25.33
N ASP A 210 -3.81 -16.96 -25.09
CA ASP A 210 -3.34 -16.04 -26.12
C ASP A 210 -2.06 -16.56 -26.80
N SER A 211 -1.36 -17.51 -26.15
CA SER A 211 -0.24 -18.26 -26.72
C SER A 211 -0.12 -19.66 -26.10
N VAL A 212 0.46 -20.63 -26.83
CA VAL A 212 0.70 -22.02 -26.35
C VAL A 212 1.70 -22.08 -25.17
N GLU A 213 2.41 -20.98 -24.90
CA GLU A 213 3.39 -20.87 -23.80
C GLU A 213 2.87 -20.15 -22.56
N GLU A 214 1.60 -19.70 -22.56
CA GLU A 214 1.02 -19.01 -21.42
C GLU A 214 0.77 -20.02 -20.28
N ASN A 215 1.43 -19.81 -19.14
CA ASN A 215 1.38 -20.64 -17.92
C ASN A 215 -0.02 -21.23 -17.67
N ASP A 216 -0.06 -22.46 -17.12
CA ASP A 216 -1.21 -23.31 -16.74
C ASP A 216 -2.39 -22.64 -15.98
N ALA A 217 -2.40 -21.33 -15.79
CA ALA A 217 -3.56 -20.56 -15.39
C ALA A 217 -4.58 -20.50 -16.54
N THR A 218 -5.56 -21.40 -16.51
CA THR A 218 -6.74 -21.35 -17.39
C THR A 218 -7.32 -19.92 -17.43
N PRO A 219 -7.47 -19.30 -18.62
CA PRO A 219 -8.06 -17.97 -18.75
C PRO A 219 -9.43 -17.94 -18.07
N ARG A 220 -9.61 -17.07 -17.07
CA ARG A 220 -10.92 -16.87 -16.44
C ARG A 220 -11.72 -15.92 -17.29
N SER A 221 -12.99 -16.25 -17.56
CA SER A 221 -13.88 -15.32 -18.27
C SER A 221 -13.89 -13.93 -17.57
N GLY A 222 -13.76 -12.85 -18.34
CA GLY A 222 -13.62 -11.51 -17.77
C GLY A 222 -14.77 -11.09 -16.86
N LEU A 223 -15.99 -11.57 -17.13
CA LEU A 223 -17.15 -11.36 -16.25
C LEU A 223 -16.99 -12.00 -14.86
N VAL A 224 -16.39 -13.19 -14.76
CA VAL A 224 -16.11 -13.85 -13.47
C VAL A 224 -15.05 -13.06 -12.70
N THR A 225 -14.02 -12.58 -13.40
CA THR A 225 -12.96 -11.72 -12.85
C THR A 225 -13.54 -10.42 -12.30
N ILE A 226 -14.35 -9.71 -13.08
CA ILE A 226 -15.04 -8.48 -12.68
C ILE A 226 -15.94 -8.74 -11.47
N ARG A 227 -16.79 -9.77 -11.51
CA ARG A 227 -17.70 -10.12 -10.41
C ARG A 227 -16.92 -10.35 -9.12
N ARG A 228 -15.79 -11.07 -9.20
CA ARG A 228 -14.96 -11.35 -8.02
C ARG A 228 -14.33 -10.08 -7.44
N LEU A 229 -13.78 -9.21 -8.27
CA LEU A 229 -13.22 -7.93 -7.83
C LEU A 229 -14.29 -7.01 -7.21
N VAL A 230 -15.50 -6.96 -7.79
CA VAL A 230 -16.64 -6.21 -7.25
C VAL A 230 -17.04 -6.74 -5.86
N ILE A 231 -17.16 -8.07 -5.70
CA ILE A 231 -17.46 -8.67 -4.39
C ILE A 231 -16.39 -8.29 -3.36
N ILE A 232 -15.11 -8.38 -3.72
CA ILE A 232 -14.00 -8.01 -2.83
C ILE A 232 -14.06 -6.52 -2.48
N GLY A 233 -14.39 -5.64 -3.43
CA GLY A 233 -14.61 -4.22 -3.18
C GLY A 233 -15.76 -3.95 -2.20
N LEU A 234 -16.91 -4.61 -2.39
CA LEU A 234 -18.07 -4.46 -1.50
C LEU A 234 -17.75 -4.95 -0.07
N VAL A 235 -17.10 -6.10 0.07
CA VAL A 235 -16.69 -6.61 1.39
C VAL A 235 -15.64 -5.69 2.02
N SER A 236 -14.74 -5.12 1.23
CA SER A 236 -13.77 -4.13 1.71
C SER A 236 -14.42 -2.84 2.20
N ALA A 237 -15.53 -2.39 1.58
CA ALA A 237 -16.29 -1.24 2.06
C ALA A 237 -16.93 -1.49 3.43
N VAL A 238 -17.44 -2.71 3.65
CA VAL A 238 -17.91 -3.14 4.99
C VAL A 238 -16.74 -3.18 5.97
N ALA A 239 -15.60 -3.75 5.56
CA ALA A 239 -14.40 -3.86 6.40
C ALA A 239 -13.85 -2.50 6.85
N VAL A 240 -13.84 -1.50 5.96
CA VAL A 240 -13.44 -0.12 6.27
C VAL A 240 -14.39 0.53 7.28
N SER A 241 -15.65 0.09 7.34
CA SER A 241 -16.61 0.61 8.34
C SER A 241 -16.33 0.10 9.76
N ILE A 242 -15.43 -0.87 9.93
CA ILE A 242 -15.02 -1.43 11.23
C ILE A 242 -13.83 -0.63 11.77
N ASN A 243 -14.13 0.57 12.27
CA ASN A 243 -13.16 1.49 12.89
C ASN A 243 -13.89 2.39 13.91
N PRO A 244 -13.17 3.14 14.78
CA PRO A 244 -13.77 3.99 15.81
C PRO A 244 -14.76 5.06 15.31
N TYR A 245 -14.64 5.48 14.05
CA TYR A 245 -15.49 6.48 13.40
C TYR A 245 -16.58 5.85 12.49
N GLY A 246 -16.63 4.52 12.39
CA GLY A 246 -17.66 3.79 11.66
C GLY A 246 -17.66 4.07 10.15
N PRO A 247 -18.84 3.96 9.50
CA PRO A 247 -19.00 4.17 8.05
C PRO A 247 -18.64 5.59 7.56
N ALA A 248 -18.60 6.59 8.45
CA ALA A 248 -18.25 7.96 8.09
C ALA A 248 -16.84 8.05 7.46
N MET A 249 -15.96 7.10 7.78
CA MET A 249 -14.64 7.00 7.14
C MET A 249 -14.69 6.84 5.63
N LEU A 250 -15.73 6.22 5.06
CA LEU A 250 -15.86 6.09 3.61
C LEU A 250 -16.00 7.46 2.91
N ALA A 251 -16.57 8.46 3.59
CA ALA A 251 -16.70 9.82 3.07
C ALA A 251 -15.45 10.69 3.30
N TYR A 252 -14.56 10.28 4.22
CA TYR A 252 -13.41 11.07 4.65
C TYR A 252 -12.48 11.54 3.50
N PRO A 253 -12.13 10.70 2.50
CA PRO A 253 -11.31 11.15 1.38
C PRO A 253 -11.96 12.30 0.58
N PHE A 254 -13.28 12.26 0.39
CA PHE A 254 -14.02 13.31 -0.33
C PHE A 254 -14.12 14.60 0.47
N GLN A 255 -14.28 14.51 1.79
CA GLN A 255 -14.24 15.67 2.68
C GLN A 255 -12.88 16.37 2.66
N THR A 256 -11.80 15.60 2.57
CA THR A 256 -10.43 16.13 2.52
C THR A 256 -10.17 16.90 1.23
N VAL A 257 -10.56 16.35 0.07
CA VAL A 257 -10.46 17.06 -1.23
C VAL A 257 -11.44 18.25 -1.30
N GLY A 258 -12.50 18.23 -0.52
CA GLY A 258 -13.49 19.31 -0.39
C GLY A 258 -13.02 20.53 0.42
N ILE A 259 -11.83 20.50 1.04
CA ILE A 259 -11.33 21.62 1.85
C ILE A 259 -10.92 22.76 0.90
N ALA A 260 -11.61 23.90 0.99
CA ALA A 260 -11.41 25.05 0.11
C ALA A 260 -9.94 25.49 -0.01
N VAL A 261 -9.19 25.46 1.10
CA VAL A 261 -7.76 25.84 1.15
C VAL A 261 -6.84 24.89 0.35
N LEU A 262 -7.31 23.68 0.03
CA LEU A 262 -6.57 22.70 -0.78
C LEU A 262 -6.99 22.68 -2.25
N GLN A 263 -7.93 23.54 -2.65
CA GLN A 263 -8.47 23.61 -4.03
C GLN A 263 -7.86 24.74 -4.87
N ASP A 264 -7.10 25.63 -4.24
CA ASP A 264 -6.34 26.73 -4.87
C ASP A 264 -4.94 26.27 -5.31
#